data_AF-A0A7X8H1S5-F1
#
_entry.id   AF-A0A7X8H1S5-F1
#
_cell.length_a   1.000
_cell.length_b   1.000
_cell.length_c   1.000
_cell.angle_alpha   90.00
_cell.angle_beta   90.00
_cell.angle_gamma   90.00
#
_symmetry.space_group_name_H-M   'P 1'
#
loop_
_entity.id
_entity.type
_entity.pdbx_description
1 polymer ?
#
loop_
_entity_poly.entity_id
_entity_poly.type
_entity_poly.pdbx_seq_one_letter_code
_entity_poly.pdbx_strand_id
1 'polypeptide(L)'
;MKKISTPKFRFFLVEKLTLVYIFVSSVIILSLSRFNSIYPLMMHRFIIMSVILFLVYFNSILNWKSIKILRNLFIGILIVFWYPETFDINRFISNHDYLLANWDQMLFGFQPAFLFCQLFTWHWFSELMYIGYFFYYLLIVGSIAYIYFSHREYFEYFFFTILFSFFVYYLVFIIFPTAGPQYYYSAIGIQNIKSGVFPEIGN
;
A
#
# COMPACT_ATOMS: atom_id res chain seq x y z
N MET A 1 21.52 29.63 -34.28
CA MET A 1 20.70 28.44 -33.95
C MET A 1 20.94 28.06 -32.50
N LYS A 2 19.94 28.20 -31.61
CA LYS A 2 20.01 27.65 -30.24
C LYS A 2 20.12 26.13 -30.37
N LYS A 3 21.22 25.54 -29.92
CA LYS A 3 21.43 24.08 -29.91
C LYS A 3 20.30 23.48 -29.07
N ILE A 4 19.32 22.83 -29.72
CA ILE A 4 18.26 22.11 -29.01
C ILE A 4 18.98 20.96 -28.32
N SER A 5 19.18 21.09 -27.01
CA SER A 5 19.75 20.03 -26.19
C SER A 5 18.85 18.81 -26.33
N THR A 6 19.42 17.68 -26.77
CA THR A 6 18.70 16.41 -26.80
C THR A 6 18.11 16.12 -25.41
N PRO A 7 16.80 15.84 -25.30
CA PRO A 7 16.18 15.59 -24.01
C PRO A 7 16.83 14.37 -23.35
N LYS A 8 17.46 14.56 -22.19
CA LYS A 8 17.99 13.46 -21.39
C LYS A 8 16.93 13.01 -20.39
N PHE A 9 16.37 11.83 -20.61
CA PHE A 9 15.42 11.21 -19.69
C PHE A 9 16.15 10.86 -18.38
N ARG A 10 15.74 11.51 -17.28
CA ARG A 10 16.30 11.25 -15.94
C ARG A 10 15.18 10.91 -14.97
N PHE A 11 15.14 9.64 -14.59
CA PHE A 11 14.23 9.13 -13.56
C PHE A 11 14.79 9.37 -12.15
N PHE A 12 13.92 9.73 -11.22
CA PHE A 12 14.21 9.71 -9.79
C PHE A 12 14.21 8.27 -9.27
N LEU A 13 14.89 8.04 -8.13
CA LEU A 13 14.92 6.70 -7.52
C LEU A 13 13.51 6.16 -7.24
N VAL A 14 12.62 7.02 -6.78
CA VAL A 14 11.23 6.68 -6.47
C VAL A 14 10.42 6.26 -7.69
N GLU A 15 10.65 6.87 -8.86
CA GLU A 15 9.96 6.49 -10.10
C GLU A 15 10.47 5.14 -10.62
N LYS A 16 11.78 4.90 -10.54
CA LYS A 16 12.35 3.58 -10.88
C LYS A 16 11.75 2.50 -10.00
N LEU A 17 11.63 2.77 -8.70
CA LEU A 17 11.00 1.88 -7.74
C LEU A 17 9.53 1.62 -8.10
N THR A 18 8.76 2.66 -8.41
CA THR A 18 7.36 2.49 -8.85
C THR A 18 7.25 1.67 -10.13
N LEU A 19 8.16 1.85 -11.09
CA LEU A 19 8.18 1.03 -12.31
C LEU A 19 8.49 -0.44 -12.01
N VAL A 20 9.39 -0.73 -11.07
CA VAL A 20 9.64 -2.11 -10.59
C VAL A 20 8.39 -2.68 -9.93
N TYR A 21 7.72 -1.92 -9.06
CA TYR A 21 6.47 -2.35 -8.44
C TYR A 21 5.36 -2.61 -9.47
N ILE A 22 5.20 -1.75 -10.47
CA ILE A 22 4.27 -1.95 -11.59
C ILE A 22 4.60 -3.25 -12.31
N PHE A 23 5.87 -3.51 -12.62
CA PHE A 23 6.28 -4.73 -13.29
C PHE A 23 5.95 -5.98 -12.46
N VAL A 24 6.39 -6.02 -11.20
CA VAL A 24 6.18 -7.17 -10.30
C VAL A 24 4.69 -7.42 -10.08
N SER A 25 3.91 -6.37 -9.76
CA SER A 25 2.47 -6.53 -9.57
C SER A 25 1.73 -6.93 -10.84
N SER A 26 2.20 -6.50 -12.02
CA SER A 26 1.64 -6.95 -13.32
C SER A 26 1.84 -8.45 -13.52
N VAL A 27 3.04 -8.97 -13.24
CA VAL A 27 3.34 -10.40 -13.33
C VAL A 27 2.42 -11.19 -12.39
N ILE A 28 2.27 -10.72 -11.14
CA ILE A 28 1.38 -11.37 -10.17
C ILE A 28 -0.06 -11.38 -10.68
N ILE A 29 -0.61 -10.25 -11.13
CA ILE A 29 -1.99 -10.19 -11.62
C ILE A 29 -2.18 -11.13 -12.81
N LEU A 30 -1.27 -11.12 -13.78
CA LEU A 30 -1.36 -12.01 -14.94
C LEU A 30 -1.34 -13.49 -14.54
N SER A 31 -0.65 -13.85 -13.45
CA SER A 31 -0.61 -15.22 -12.94
C SER A 31 -1.89 -15.65 -12.20
N LEU A 32 -2.59 -14.71 -11.56
CA LEU A 32 -3.75 -15.00 -10.70
C LEU A 32 -5.09 -14.93 -11.42
N SER A 33 -5.17 -14.16 -12.49
CA SER A 33 -6.46 -13.62 -12.92
C SER A 33 -7.15 -14.49 -13.98
N ARG A 34 -8.44 -14.80 -13.72
CA ARG A 34 -9.38 -15.30 -14.73
C ARG A 34 -9.82 -14.13 -15.61
N PHE A 35 -10.04 -14.42 -16.91
CA PHE A 35 -10.08 -13.48 -18.05
C PHE A 35 -10.85 -12.14 -17.91
N ASN A 36 -11.78 -11.95 -16.97
CA ASN A 36 -12.63 -10.75 -16.93
C ASN A 36 -12.08 -9.56 -16.13
N SER A 37 -11.20 -9.77 -15.15
CA SER A 37 -10.76 -8.70 -14.23
C SER A 37 -9.34 -8.19 -14.48
N ILE A 38 -8.65 -8.76 -15.46
CA ILE A 38 -7.26 -8.43 -15.82
C ILE A 38 -7.17 -7.04 -16.45
N TYR A 39 -8.09 -6.77 -17.39
CA TYR A 39 -8.07 -5.58 -18.23
C TYR A 39 -8.06 -4.26 -17.45
N PRO A 40 -8.98 -4.00 -16.49
CA PRO A 40 -8.98 -2.74 -15.75
C PRO A 40 -7.70 -2.56 -14.92
N LEU A 41 -7.20 -3.62 -14.26
CA LEU A 41 -5.98 -3.56 -13.46
C LEU A 41 -4.74 -3.26 -14.32
N MET A 42 -4.64 -3.87 -15.51
CA MET A 42 -3.56 -3.58 -16.46
C MET A 42 -3.65 -2.16 -17.03
N MET A 43 -4.87 -1.66 -17.26
CA MET A 43 -5.07 -0.29 -17.71
C MET A 43 -4.58 0.74 -16.69
N HIS A 44 -4.82 0.53 -15.39
CA HIS A 44 -4.27 1.41 -14.36
C HIS A 44 -2.74 1.53 -14.47
N ARG A 45 -2.04 0.41 -14.64
CA ARG A 45 -0.57 0.37 -14.79
C ARG A 45 -0.11 1.10 -16.04
N PHE A 46 -0.78 0.86 -17.16
CA PHE A 46 -0.46 1.54 -18.41
C PHE A 46 -0.63 3.06 -18.29
N ILE A 47 -1.72 3.52 -17.67
CA ILE A 47 -1.98 4.95 -17.43
C ILE A 47 -0.91 5.54 -16.52
N ILE A 48 -0.62 4.92 -15.38
CA ILE A 48 0.38 5.41 -14.42
C ILE A 48 1.77 5.49 -15.07
N MET A 49 2.18 4.43 -15.77
CA MET A 49 3.46 4.41 -16.50
C MET A 49 3.51 5.51 -17.56
N SER A 50 2.43 5.72 -18.31
CA SER A 50 2.33 6.78 -19.32
C SER A 50 2.46 8.17 -18.70
N VAL A 51 1.82 8.41 -17.54
CA VAL A 51 1.93 9.68 -16.82
C VAL A 51 3.36 9.91 -16.29
N ILE A 52 4.03 8.89 -15.76
CA ILE A 52 5.44 9.00 -15.33
C ILE A 52 6.32 9.38 -16.53
N LEU A 53 6.20 8.67 -17.65
CA LEU A 53 6.98 8.95 -18.86
C LEU A 53 6.71 10.36 -19.40
N PHE A 54 5.44 10.78 -19.41
CA PHE A 54 5.03 12.12 -19.79
C PHE A 54 5.68 13.18 -18.89
N LEU A 55 5.63 13.02 -17.57
CA LEU A 55 6.24 13.99 -16.64
C LEU A 55 7.77 14.03 -16.74
N VAL A 56 8.42 12.88 -16.98
CA VAL A 56 9.88 12.81 -17.22
C VAL A 56 10.23 13.54 -18.52
N TYR A 57 9.47 13.32 -19.59
CA TYR A 57 9.64 14.00 -20.87
C TYR A 57 9.48 15.52 -20.72
N PHE A 58 8.40 15.98 -20.09
CA PHE A 58 8.18 17.41 -19.84
C PHE A 58 9.29 18.04 -18.99
N ASN A 59 9.77 17.32 -17.97
CA ASN A 59 10.90 17.78 -17.16
C ASN A 59 12.21 17.89 -17.97
N SER A 60 12.41 17.04 -18.98
CA SER A 60 13.61 17.09 -19.83
C SER A 60 13.65 18.32 -20.75
N ILE A 61 12.47 18.86 -21.10
CA ILE A 61 12.34 20.05 -21.96
C ILE A 61 12.36 21.33 -21.14
N LEU A 62 11.52 21.43 -20.11
CA LEU A 62 11.30 22.67 -19.35
C LEU A 62 12.26 22.83 -18.17
N ASN A 63 12.69 21.71 -17.55
CA ASN A 63 13.54 21.66 -16.35
C ASN A 63 13.07 22.56 -15.18
N TRP A 64 11.76 22.77 -15.06
CA TRP A 64 11.17 23.59 -14.00
C TRP A 64 11.16 22.87 -12.65
N LYS A 65 11.38 23.63 -11.56
CA LYS A 65 11.31 23.10 -10.19
C LYS A 65 9.92 22.56 -9.86
N SER A 66 8.86 23.19 -10.36
CA SER A 66 7.46 22.76 -10.18
C SER A 66 7.20 21.36 -10.74
N ILE A 67 7.79 21.00 -11.89
CA ILE A 67 7.62 19.67 -12.50
C ILE A 67 8.29 18.60 -11.62
N LYS A 68 9.45 18.90 -11.02
CA LYS A 68 10.13 17.97 -10.10
C LYS A 68 9.28 17.71 -8.86
N ILE A 69 8.63 18.75 -8.32
CA ILE A 69 7.69 18.62 -7.19
C ILE A 69 6.49 17.79 -7.60
N LEU A 70 5.88 18.10 -8.75
CA LEU A 70 4.71 17.40 -9.27
C LEU A 70 4.99 15.90 -9.47
N ARG A 71 6.18 15.55 -9.97
CA ARG A 71 6.62 14.15 -10.11
C ARG A 71 6.64 13.41 -8.78
N ASN A 72 7.25 14.00 -7.75
CA ASN A 72 7.30 13.38 -6.42
C ASN A 72 5.91 13.32 -5.76
N LEU A 73 5.10 14.38 -5.89
CA LEU A 73 3.72 14.41 -5.39
C LEU A 73 2.86 13.34 -6.06
N PHE A 74 2.96 13.19 -7.39
CA PHE A 74 2.25 12.17 -8.13
C PHE A 74 2.58 10.78 -7.59
N ILE A 75 3.87 10.44 -7.44
CA ILE A 75 4.28 9.14 -6.86
C ILE A 75 3.78 8.98 -5.42
N GLY A 76 3.82 10.02 -4.60
CA GLY A 76 3.33 9.97 -3.21
C GLY A 76 1.82 9.69 -3.13
N ILE A 77 1.02 10.34 -3.98
CA ILE A 77 -0.44 10.14 -4.02
C ILE A 77 -0.79 8.71 -4.44
N LEU A 78 0.02 8.08 -5.29
CA LEU A 78 -0.23 6.70 -5.72
C LEU A 78 -0.25 5.71 -4.55
N ILE A 79 0.40 5.98 -3.41
CA ILE A 79 0.31 5.13 -2.22
C ILE A 79 -1.16 4.90 -1.82
N VAL A 80 -1.97 5.96 -1.84
CA VAL A 80 -3.40 5.90 -1.51
C VAL A 80 -4.19 5.12 -2.58
N PHE A 81 -3.79 5.25 -3.85
CA PHE A 81 -4.43 4.53 -4.96
C PHE A 81 -4.16 3.02 -4.91
N TRP A 82 -2.93 2.61 -4.61
CA TRP A 82 -2.55 1.20 -4.64
C TRP A 82 -3.23 0.37 -3.55
N TYR A 83 -3.55 0.96 -2.40
CA TYR A 83 -4.15 0.22 -1.29
C TYR A 83 -5.52 -0.39 -1.65
N PRO A 84 -6.53 0.36 -2.13
CA PRO A 84 -7.77 -0.22 -2.63
C PRO A 84 -7.57 -1.21 -3.79
N GLU A 85 -6.56 -0.99 -4.64
CA GLU A 85 -6.28 -1.94 -5.72
C GLU A 85 -5.81 -3.30 -5.19
N THR A 86 -5.02 -3.33 -4.10
CA THR A 86 -4.66 -4.61 -3.46
C THR A 86 -5.89 -5.39 -3.02
N PHE A 87 -6.93 -4.71 -2.51
CA PHE A 87 -8.19 -5.34 -2.17
C PHE A 87 -8.89 -5.94 -3.40
N ASP A 88 -8.91 -5.24 -4.54
CA ASP A 88 -9.51 -5.75 -5.78
C ASP A 88 -8.78 -7.00 -6.30
N ILE A 89 -7.46 -7.05 -6.18
CA ILE A 89 -6.66 -8.25 -6.53
C ILE A 89 -6.96 -9.40 -5.56
N ASN A 90 -7.05 -9.10 -4.27
CA ASN A 90 -7.27 -10.11 -3.23
C ASN A 90 -8.62 -10.81 -3.32
N ARG A 91 -9.60 -10.28 -4.06
CA ARG A 91 -10.88 -10.97 -4.32
C ARG A 91 -10.73 -12.26 -5.14
N PHE A 92 -9.58 -12.46 -5.81
CA PHE A 92 -9.31 -13.65 -6.61
C PHE A 92 -8.55 -14.74 -5.84
N ILE A 93 -8.18 -14.48 -4.59
CA ILE A 93 -7.38 -15.37 -3.75
C ILE A 93 -8.16 -15.65 -2.47
N SER A 94 -8.11 -16.88 -1.98
CA SER A 94 -8.72 -17.24 -0.70
C SER A 94 -8.07 -16.48 0.45
N ASN A 95 -8.88 -16.03 1.40
CA ASN A 95 -8.42 -15.31 2.58
C ASN A 95 -7.68 -16.24 3.57
N HIS A 96 -6.64 -15.72 4.22
CA HIS A 96 -5.79 -16.48 5.14
C HIS A 96 -5.92 -16.09 6.62
N ASP A 97 -6.99 -15.40 7.02
CA ASP A 97 -7.19 -14.99 8.42
C ASP A 97 -7.26 -16.18 9.38
N TYR A 98 -7.74 -17.34 8.92
CA TYR A 98 -7.76 -18.56 9.74
C TYR A 98 -6.35 -19.03 10.14
N LEU A 99 -5.35 -18.88 9.25
CA LEU A 99 -3.96 -19.24 9.56
C LEU A 99 -3.40 -18.29 10.64
N LEU A 100 -3.66 -16.99 10.49
CA LEU A 100 -3.23 -16.00 11.46
C LEU A 100 -3.89 -16.20 12.83
N ALA A 101 -5.20 -16.48 12.87
CA ALA A 101 -5.90 -16.75 14.12
C ALA A 101 -5.37 -18.02 14.82
N ASN A 102 -5.04 -19.07 14.04
CA ASN A 102 -4.39 -20.25 14.58
C ASN A 102 -2.99 -19.92 15.14
N TRP A 103 -2.19 -19.09 14.45
CA TRP A 103 -0.89 -18.68 14.96
C TRP A 103 -1.00 -17.85 16.24
N ASP A 104 -1.95 -16.93 16.33
CA ASP A 104 -2.24 -16.20 17.57
C ASP A 104 -2.59 -17.16 18.71
N GLN A 105 -3.44 -18.16 18.44
CA GLN A 105 -3.80 -19.19 19.41
C GLN A 105 -2.59 -19.99 19.89
N MET A 106 -1.69 -20.36 18.97
CA MET A 106 -0.49 -21.14 19.26
C MET A 106 0.55 -20.33 20.04
N LEU A 107 0.74 -19.05 19.69
CA LEU A 107 1.74 -18.18 20.28
C LEU A 107 1.32 -17.67 21.66
N PHE A 108 0.06 -17.29 21.83
CA PHE A 108 -0.42 -16.66 23.06
C PHE A 108 -1.26 -17.60 23.94
N GLY A 109 -1.78 -18.71 23.41
CA GLY A 109 -2.71 -19.59 24.11
C GLY A 109 -4.14 -19.03 24.18
N PHE A 110 -4.39 -17.87 23.59
CA PHE A 110 -5.69 -17.21 23.49
C PHE A 110 -5.70 -16.28 22.28
N GLN A 111 -6.83 -15.61 22.03
CA GLN A 111 -6.99 -14.65 20.94
C GLN A 111 -6.80 -13.21 21.44
N PRO A 112 -5.65 -12.55 21.20
CA PRO A 112 -5.37 -11.23 21.77
C PRO A 112 -6.37 -10.17 21.32
N ALA A 113 -6.70 -10.11 20.03
CA ALA A 113 -7.65 -9.15 19.49
C ALA A 113 -9.05 -9.30 20.12
N PHE A 114 -9.48 -10.54 20.38
CA PHE A 114 -10.79 -10.82 20.99
C PHE A 114 -10.81 -10.46 22.48
N LEU A 115 -9.76 -10.79 23.23
CA LEU A 115 -9.71 -10.46 24.65
C LEU A 115 -9.51 -8.95 24.86
N PHE A 116 -8.68 -8.31 24.02
CA PHE A 116 -8.42 -6.88 24.10
C PHE A 116 -9.70 -6.05 23.97
N CYS A 117 -10.58 -6.38 23.02
CA CYS A 117 -11.84 -5.64 22.86
C CYS A 117 -12.84 -5.89 24.00
N GLN A 118 -12.74 -7.02 24.71
CA GLN A 118 -13.54 -7.28 25.91
C GLN A 118 -13.03 -6.53 27.15
N LEU A 119 -11.70 -6.38 27.27
CA LEU A 119 -11.08 -5.69 28.40
C LEU A 119 -11.18 -4.17 28.26
N PHE A 120 -11.04 -3.63 27.04
CA PHE A 120 -11.03 -2.19 26.77
C PHE A 120 -12.30 -1.75 26.04
N THR A 121 -13.43 -1.69 26.75
CA THR A 121 -14.74 -1.30 26.19
C THR A 121 -15.05 0.20 26.29
N TRP A 122 -14.15 1.00 26.89
CA TRP A 122 -14.40 2.41 27.14
C TRP A 122 -14.34 3.25 25.85
N HIS A 123 -15.43 3.97 25.56
CA HIS A 123 -15.53 4.80 24.35
C HIS A 123 -14.39 5.81 24.19
N TRP A 124 -13.99 6.51 25.26
CA TRP A 124 -12.90 7.49 25.17
C TRP A 124 -11.56 6.87 24.77
N PHE A 125 -11.32 5.61 25.15
CA PHE A 125 -10.11 4.89 24.77
C PHE A 125 -10.15 4.53 23.29
N SER A 126 -11.31 4.07 22.79
CA SER A 126 -11.51 3.83 21.36
C SER A 126 -11.30 5.10 20.54
N GLU A 127 -11.86 6.24 20.96
CA GLU A 127 -11.65 7.54 20.30
C GLU A 127 -10.16 7.91 20.26
N LEU A 128 -9.44 7.71 21.35
CA LEU A 128 -7.98 7.95 21.39
C LEU A 128 -7.23 7.08 20.39
N MET A 129 -7.59 5.79 20.28
CA MET A 129 -6.99 4.87 19.31
C MET A 129 -7.31 5.28 17.86
N TYR A 130 -8.55 5.71 17.57
CA TYR A 130 -8.94 6.23 16.26
C TYR A 130 -8.18 7.51 15.89
N ILE A 131 -8.04 8.43 16.85
CA ILE A 131 -7.26 9.66 16.67
C ILE A 131 -5.79 9.32 16.39
N GLY A 132 -5.20 8.39 17.14
CA GLY A 132 -3.83 7.91 16.90
C GLY A 132 -3.66 7.34 15.49
N TYR A 133 -4.61 6.51 15.05
CA TYR A 133 -4.63 5.98 13.69
C TYR A 133 -4.77 7.07 12.62
N PHE A 134 -5.59 8.10 12.85
CA PHE A 134 -5.70 9.24 11.95
C PHE A 134 -4.37 10.03 11.86
N PHE A 135 -3.72 10.26 13.00
CA PHE A 135 -2.43 10.95 13.05
C PHE A 135 -1.30 10.22 12.34
N TYR A 136 -1.37 8.90 12.17
CA TYR A 136 -0.40 8.15 11.37
C TYR A 136 -0.30 8.67 9.92
N TYR A 137 -1.43 9.00 9.28
CA TYR A 137 -1.41 9.58 7.93
C TYR A 137 -0.77 10.97 7.92
N LEU A 138 -1.07 11.79 8.93
CA LEU A 138 -0.45 13.11 9.10
C LEU A 138 1.04 13.01 9.39
N LEU A 139 1.48 11.99 10.12
CA LEU A 139 2.88 11.73 10.40
C LEU A 139 3.66 11.41 9.11
N ILE A 140 3.09 10.61 8.22
CA ILE A 140 3.73 10.30 6.93
C ILE A 140 3.84 11.56 6.07
N VAL A 141 2.73 12.26 5.83
CA VAL A 141 2.73 13.48 4.99
C VAL A 141 3.60 14.57 5.62
N GLY A 142 3.47 14.76 6.93
CA GLY A 142 4.21 15.75 7.72
C GLY A 142 5.71 15.47 7.72
N SER A 143 6.14 14.22 7.89
CA SER A 143 7.55 13.85 7.85
C SER A 143 8.15 14.04 6.44
N ILE A 144 7.44 13.66 5.38
CA ILE A 144 7.86 13.91 3.99
C ILE A 144 8.00 15.42 3.75
N ALA A 145 7.02 16.22 4.17
CA ALA A 145 7.06 17.67 4.02
C ALA A 145 8.22 18.29 4.84
N TYR A 146 8.38 17.88 6.10
CA TYR A 146 9.46 18.34 6.97
C TYR A 146 10.83 18.08 6.35
N ILE A 147 11.11 16.85 5.91
CA ILE A 147 12.38 16.51 5.26
C ILE A 147 12.54 17.29 3.95
N TYR A 148 11.47 17.47 3.18
CA TYR A 148 11.53 18.23 1.93
C TYR A 148 11.94 19.70 2.13
N PHE A 149 11.40 20.36 3.17
CA PHE A 149 11.66 21.78 3.46
C PHE A 149 12.91 22.02 4.29
N SER A 150 13.20 21.18 5.29
CA SER A 150 14.29 21.37 6.25
C SER A 150 15.57 20.62 5.87
N HIS A 151 15.46 19.48 5.17
CA HIS A 151 16.56 18.52 4.99
C HIS A 151 16.60 17.92 3.58
N ARG A 152 16.59 18.80 2.57
CA ARG A 152 16.40 18.43 1.16
C ARG A 152 17.43 17.45 0.60
N GLU A 153 18.65 17.43 1.16
CA GLU A 153 19.70 16.47 0.82
C GLU A 153 19.33 15.01 1.11
N TYR A 154 18.54 14.75 2.15
CA TYR A 154 18.08 13.41 2.52
C TYR A 154 16.73 13.04 1.91
N PHE A 155 16.03 14.00 1.28
CA PHE A 155 14.66 13.81 0.80
C PHE A 155 14.51 12.62 -0.15
N GLU A 156 15.40 12.48 -1.14
CA GLU A 156 15.26 11.39 -2.13
C GLU A 156 15.39 10.01 -1.47
N TYR A 157 16.35 9.85 -0.55
CA TYR A 157 16.53 8.60 0.21
C TYR A 157 15.37 8.33 1.16
N PHE A 158 14.96 9.32 1.95
CA PHE A 158 13.86 9.19 2.89
C PHE A 158 12.54 8.82 2.19
N PHE A 159 12.22 9.53 1.10
CA PHE A 159 11.00 9.28 0.34
C PHE A 159 11.03 7.91 -0.35
N PHE A 160 12.20 7.50 -0.86
CA PHE A 160 12.40 6.14 -1.37
C PHE A 160 12.16 5.07 -0.31
N THR A 161 12.70 5.24 0.89
CA THR A 161 12.52 4.28 1.99
C THR A 161 11.04 4.11 2.35
N ILE A 162 10.31 5.22 2.48
CA ILE A 162 8.86 5.18 2.74
C ILE A 162 8.13 4.40 1.64
N LEU A 163 8.35 4.78 0.37
CA LEU A 163 7.68 4.12 -0.76
C LEU A 163 8.05 2.64 -0.87
N PHE A 164 9.30 2.29 -0.63
CA PHE A 164 9.77 0.91 -0.66
C PHE A 164 9.04 0.07 0.40
N SER A 165 8.95 0.58 1.63
CA SER A 165 8.19 -0.10 2.70
C SER A 165 6.72 -0.32 2.32
N PHE A 166 6.06 0.69 1.74
CA PHE A 166 4.68 0.54 1.26
C PHE A 166 4.55 -0.50 0.15
N PHE A 167 5.44 -0.49 -0.84
CA PHE A 167 5.39 -1.46 -1.93
C PHE A 167 5.68 -2.89 -1.46
N VAL A 168 6.62 -3.09 -0.54
CA VAL A 168 6.85 -4.40 0.07
C VAL A 168 5.59 -4.86 0.81
N TYR A 169 4.98 -3.99 1.61
CA TYR A 169 3.74 -4.30 2.32
C TYR A 169 2.60 -4.68 1.36
N TYR A 170 2.39 -3.91 0.29
CA TYR A 170 1.38 -4.22 -0.72
C TYR A 170 1.63 -5.55 -1.43
N LEU A 171 2.88 -5.86 -1.77
CA LEU A 171 3.21 -7.16 -2.38
C LEU A 171 2.95 -8.33 -1.44
N VAL A 172 3.31 -8.20 -0.16
CA VAL A 172 3.00 -9.21 0.85
C VAL A 172 1.48 -9.40 0.96
N PHE A 173 0.72 -8.31 1.01
CA PHE A 173 -0.73 -8.36 1.14
C PHE A 173 -1.44 -8.93 -0.10
N ILE A 174 -0.87 -8.74 -1.30
CA ILE A 174 -1.35 -9.37 -2.53
C ILE A 174 -1.15 -10.89 -2.49
N ILE A 175 -0.02 -11.37 -1.97
CA ILE A 175 0.30 -12.81 -1.94
C ILE A 175 -0.39 -13.50 -0.75
N PHE A 176 -0.59 -12.77 0.35
CA PHE A 176 -1.18 -13.26 1.58
C PHE A 176 -2.37 -12.39 2.01
N PRO A 177 -3.54 -12.55 1.34
CA PRO A 177 -4.72 -11.74 1.60
C PRO A 177 -5.30 -12.00 2.99
N THR A 178 -5.53 -10.93 3.73
CA THR A 178 -6.13 -10.96 5.08
C THR A 178 -7.13 -9.81 5.20
N ALA A 179 -8.23 -10.03 5.91
CA ALA A 179 -9.21 -8.98 6.23
C ALA A 179 -9.03 -8.51 7.67
N GLY A 180 -8.50 -9.38 8.52
CA GLY A 180 -8.21 -9.13 9.92
C GLY A 180 -9.37 -9.52 10.86
N PRO A 181 -9.10 -9.53 12.18
CA PRO A 181 -10.02 -10.04 13.19
C PRO A 181 -11.40 -9.38 13.18
N GLN A 182 -11.48 -8.08 12.88
CA GLN A 182 -12.74 -7.33 12.87
C GLN A 182 -13.79 -7.96 11.94
N TYR A 183 -13.37 -8.43 10.76
CA TYR A 183 -14.27 -9.04 9.78
C TYR A 183 -14.34 -10.56 9.98
N TYR A 184 -13.19 -11.21 10.16
CA TYR A 184 -13.11 -12.66 10.27
C TYR A 184 -13.84 -13.21 11.50
N TYR A 185 -13.69 -12.58 12.69
CA TYR A 185 -14.36 -13.04 13.92
C TYR A 185 -15.88 -12.87 13.87
N SER A 186 -16.34 -11.82 13.20
CA SER A 186 -17.76 -11.63 12.92
C SER A 186 -18.32 -12.76 12.05
N ALA A 187 -17.54 -13.21 11.06
CA ALA A 187 -17.95 -14.24 10.12
C ALA A 187 -17.94 -15.67 10.71
N ILE A 188 -16.94 -16.02 11.54
CA ILE A 188 -16.91 -17.35 12.19
C ILE A 188 -17.77 -17.45 13.44
N GLY A 189 -18.10 -16.32 14.07
CA GLY A 189 -18.91 -16.26 15.28
C GLY A 189 -18.13 -16.55 16.58
N ILE A 190 -18.62 -15.98 17.68
CA ILE A 190 -17.93 -15.98 18.99
C ILE A 190 -17.74 -17.39 19.55
N GLN A 191 -18.65 -18.33 19.28
CA GLN A 191 -18.56 -19.70 19.78
C GLN A 191 -17.33 -20.44 19.24
N ASN A 192 -17.00 -20.23 17.96
CA ASN A 192 -15.83 -20.82 17.30
C ASN A 192 -14.54 -20.24 17.91
N ILE A 193 -14.49 -18.92 18.11
CA ILE A 193 -13.36 -18.24 18.75
C ILE A 193 -13.09 -18.80 20.15
N LYS A 194 -14.14 -18.93 20.97
CA LYS A 194 -14.02 -19.46 22.35
C LYS A 194 -13.63 -20.94 22.41
N SER A 195 -13.99 -21.72 21.40
CA SER A 195 -13.60 -23.12 21.28
C SER A 195 -12.23 -23.32 20.61
N GLY A 196 -11.56 -22.24 20.19
CA GLY A 196 -10.26 -22.31 19.51
C GLY A 196 -10.35 -22.90 18.11
N VAL A 197 -11.54 -22.82 17.47
CA VAL A 197 -11.79 -23.34 16.13
C VAL A 197 -11.81 -22.18 15.15
N PHE A 198 -10.87 -22.17 14.21
CA PHE A 198 -10.71 -21.11 13.21
C PHE A 198 -10.90 -21.69 11.81
N PRO A 199 -12.15 -21.81 11.33
CA PRO A 199 -12.43 -22.37 10.01
C PRO A 199 -12.06 -21.39 8.90
N GLU A 200 -11.66 -21.93 7.75
CA GLU A 200 -11.50 -21.15 6.52
C GLU A 200 -12.87 -20.63 6.04
N ILE A 201 -12.91 -19.39 5.52
CA ILE A 201 -14.13 -18.76 5.00
C ILE A 201 -13.89 -18.34 3.55
N GLY A 202 -14.91 -18.48 2.72
CA GLY A 202 -14.88 -18.00 1.32
C GLY A 202 -14.38 -19.01 0.30
N ASN A 203 -14.40 -20.30 0.66
CA ASN A 203 -14.30 -21.41 -0.29
C ASN A 203 -15.65 -21.68 -0.97
#